data_AF-A0A920TAM9-F1
#
_entry.id   AF-A0A920TAM9-F1
#
_cell.length_a   1.000
_cell.length_b   1.000
_cell.length_c   1.000
_cell.angle_alpha   90.00
_cell.angle_beta   90.00
_cell.angle_gamma   90.00
#
_symmetry.space_group_name_H-M   'P 1'
#
loop_
_entity.id
_entity.type
_entity.pdbx_description
1 polymer ?
#
loop_
_entity_poly.entity_id
_entity_poly.type
_entity_poly.pdbx_seq_one_letter_code
_entity_poly.pdbx_strand_id
1 'polypeptide(L)' 'MGCSRRRDWEPEISLLVLGIERDDAVAIGRRFDQVAIVCGRTGGVAELVRGLAEARASR' A
#
# COMPACT_ATOMS: atom_id res chain seq x y z
N MET A 1 11.09 0.08 6.36
CA MET A 1 11.31 1.13 7.37
C MET A 1 11.99 2.29 6.67
N GLY A 2 11.31 3.44 6.53
CA GLY A 2 11.80 4.58 5.76
C GLY A 2 12.95 5.27 6.48
N CYS A 3 14.18 4.99 6.06
CA CYS A 3 15.36 5.77 6.40
C CYS A 3 15.89 6.40 5.11
N SER A 4 15.44 7.62 4.82
CA SER A 4 16.26 8.54 4.05
C SER A 4 16.34 9.84 4.85
N ARG A 5 17.55 10.28 5.14
CA ARG A 5 17.83 11.51 5.90
C ARG A 5 17.55 12.79 5.10
N ARG A 6 16.78 12.69 4.01
CA ARG A 6 16.26 13.86 3.29
C ARG A 6 14.97 14.27 3.98
N ARG A 7 15.01 15.40 4.69
CA ARG A 7 13.83 16.02 5.32
C ARG A 7 12.84 16.57 4.30
N ASP A 8 13.14 16.47 3.01
CA ASP A 8 12.41 17.11 1.92
C ASP A 8 11.42 16.18 1.22
N TRP A 9 11.28 14.93 1.67
CA TRP A 9 10.20 14.07 1.19
C TRP A 9 8.93 14.44 1.94
N GLU A 10 8.04 15.19 1.30
CA GLU A 10 6.70 15.40 1.85
C GLU A 10 6.03 14.03 2.00
N PRO A 11 5.51 13.69 3.20
CA PRO A 11 4.84 12.43 3.41
C PRO A 11 3.67 12.36 2.44
N GLU A 12 3.64 11.30 1.62
CA GLU A 12 2.48 11.05 0.77
C GLU A 12 1.24 10.87 1.64
N ILE A 13 0.12 11.47 1.22
CA ILE A 13 -1.15 11.38 1.92
C ILE A 13 -1.56 9.91 1.99
N SER A 14 -1.56 9.36 3.21
CA SER A 14 -2.04 8.01 3.47
C SER A 14 -3.50 8.06 3.88
N LEU A 15 -4.33 7.18 3.31
CA LEU A 15 -5.74 7.03 3.65
C LEU A 15 -5.98 5.72 4.39
N LEU A 16 -6.64 5.79 5.54
CA LEU A 16 -7.15 4.61 6.26
C LEU A 16 -8.64 4.45 5.96
N VAL A 17 -9.01 3.29 5.43
CA VAL A 17 -10.40 2.91 5.20
C VAL A 17 -10.72 1.68 6.05
N LEU A 18 -11.75 1.77 6.87
CA LEU A 18 -12.23 0.68 7.74
C LEU A 18 -13.49 0.04 7.15
N GLY A 19 -13.74 -1.22 7.49
CA GLY A 19 -14.97 -1.92 7.08
C GLY A 19 -15.03 -2.26 5.59
N ILE A 20 -13.88 -2.43 4.95
CA ILE A 20 -13.76 -2.85 3.54
C ILE A 20 -13.12 -4.24 3.46
N GLU A 21 -13.60 -5.06 2.52
CA GLU A 21 -13.00 -6.36 2.25
C GLU A 21 -11.64 -6.22 1.56
N ARG A 22 -10.77 -7.21 1.75
CA ARG A 22 -9.40 -7.19 1.21
C ARG A 22 -9.38 -7.03 -0.31
N ASP A 23 -10.25 -7.75 -1.01
CA ASP A 23 -10.30 -7.73 -2.48
C ASP A 23 -10.77 -6.37 -3.02
N ASP A 24 -11.72 -5.74 -2.34
CA ASP A 24 -12.19 -4.39 -2.67
C ASP A 24 -11.08 -3.35 -2.42
N ALA A 25 -10.33 -3.48 -1.32
CA ALA A 25 -9.18 -2.62 -1.04
C ALA A 25 -8.10 -2.75 -2.13
N VAL A 26 -7.84 -3.96 -2.63
CA VAL A 26 -6.93 -4.19 -3.76
C VAL A 26 -7.46 -3.57 -5.05
N ALA A 27 -8.75 -3.69 -5.34
CA ALA A 27 -9.37 -3.08 -6.52
C ALA A 27 -9.25 -1.55 -6.50
N ILE A 28 -9.46 -0.92 -5.34
CA ILE A 28 -9.25 0.52 -5.15
C ILE A 28 -7.77 0.86 -5.33
N GLY A 29 -6.85 0.12 -4.70
CA GLY A 29 -5.42 0.35 -4.85
C GLY A 29 -4.99 0.34 -6.33
N ARG A 30 -5.47 -0.63 -7.10
CA ARG A 30 -5.23 -0.70 -8.56
C ARG A 30 -5.80 0.50 -9.33
N ARG A 31 -6.98 0.98 -8.97
CA ARG A 31 -7.61 2.15 -9.60
C ARG A 31 -6.80 3.43 -9.42
N PHE A 32 -6.02 3.53 -8.34
CA PHE A 32 -5.16 4.67 -8.02
C PHE A 32 -3.67 4.38 -8.22
N ASP A 33 -3.34 3.39 -9.06
CA ASP A 33 -1.96 2.99 -9.40
C ASP A 33 -1.06 2.72 -8.19
N GLN A 34 -1.65 2.27 -7.08
CA GLN A 34 -0.91 1.88 -5.89
C GLN A 34 -0.20 0.55 -6.14
N VAL A 35 1.13 0.56 -6.02
CA VAL A 35 1.97 -0.64 -6.17
C VAL A 35 1.74 -1.64 -5.03
N ALA A 36 1.35 -1.17 -3.85
CA ALA A 36 1.01 -1.98 -2.70
C ALA A 36 0.03 -1.27 -1.76
N ILE A 37 -0.71 -2.05 -0.97
CA ILE A 37 -1.57 -1.57 0.11
C ILE A 37 -1.20 -2.28 1.42
N VAL A 38 -1.43 -1.61 2.54
CA VAL A 38 -1.35 -2.23 3.87
C VAL A 38 -2.78 -2.54 4.33
N CYS A 39 -3.09 -3.81 4.57
CA CYS A 39 -4.42 -4.25 5.02
C CYS A 39 -4.32 -5.07 6.32
N GLY A 40 -5.32 -4.98 7.17
CA GLY A 40 -5.36 -5.76 8.40
C GLY A 40 -6.70 -5.63 9.11
N ARG A 41 -6.88 -6.44 10.15
CA ARG A 41 -8.01 -6.29 11.07
C ARG A 41 -7.58 -5.41 12.24
N THR A 42 -8.51 -4.65 12.81
CA THR A 42 -8.25 -3.86 14.03
C THR A 42 -7.77 -4.77 15.15
N GLY A 43 -6.65 -4.40 15.78
CA GLY A 43 -6.00 -5.22 16.82
C GLY A 43 -5.19 -6.42 16.29
N GLY A 44 -5.22 -6.68 14.98
CA GLY A 44 -4.41 -7.70 14.32
C GLY A 44 -3.12 -7.13 13.72
N VAL A 45 -2.24 -8.04 13.28
CA VAL A 45 -1.05 -7.66 12.51
C VAL A 45 -1.49 -7.27 11.09
N ALA A 46 -1.04 -6.09 10.64
CA ALA A 46 -1.27 -5.65 9.27
C ALA A 46 -0.30 -6.33 8.30
N GLU A 47 -0.77 -6.59 7.09
CA GLU A 47 -0.06 -7.26 6.02
C GLU A 47 0.12 -6.33 4.82
N LEU A 48 1.27 -6.43 4.15
CA LEU A 48 1.51 -5.73 2.89
C LEU A 48 1.01 -6.60 1.72
N VAL A 49 0.11 -6.05 0.91
CA VAL A 49 -0.43 -6.71 -0.29
C VAL A 49 0.05 -5.98 -1.52
N ARG A 50 0.64 -6.70 -2.47
CA ARG A 50 1.17 -6.13 -3.72
C ARG A 50 0.08 -6.14 -4.80
N GLY A 51 -0.13 -5.01 -5.46
CA GLY A 51 -1.18 -4.83 -6.47
C GLY A 51 -0.76 -5.25 -7.88
N LEU A 52 0.54 -5.14 -8.18
CA LEU A 52 1.14 -5.60 -9.44
C LEU A 52 1.67 -7.03 -9.31
N ALA A 53 1.32 -7.89 -10.26
CA ALA A 53 2.16 -9.02 -10.62
C ALA A 53 3.53 -8.43 -10.98
N GLU A 54 4.60 -8.98 -10.41
CA GLU A 54 5.97 -8.47 -10.56
C GLU A 54 6.23 -8.02 -12.00
N ALA A 55 6.33 -6.70 -12.22
CA ALA A 55 6.92 -6.22 -13.45
C ALA A 55 8.37 -6.70 -13.40
N ARG A 56 8.68 -7.73 -14.21
CA ARG A 56 10.05 -8.22 -14.39
C ARG A 56 10.94 -7.01 -14.59
N ALA A 57 11.89 -6.81 -13.68
CA ALA A 57 12.97 -5.88 -13.87
C ALA A 57 13.77 -6.35 -15.09
N SER A 58 13.49 -5.77 -16.26
CA SER A 58 14.43 -5.81 -17.37
C SER A 58 15.62 -4.93 -17.00
N ARG A 59 16.80 -5.55 -17.10
CA ARG A 59 18.12 -4.94 -16.86
C ARG A 59 18.39 -3.78 -17.79
#